data_AF-X6LI13-F1
#
_entry.id   AF-X6LI13-F1
#
_cell.length_a   1.000
_cell.length_b   1.000
_cell.length_c   1.000
_cell.angle_alpha   90.00
_cell.angle_beta   90.00
_cell.angle_gamma   90.00
#
_symmetry.space_group_name_H-M   'P 1'
#
loop_
_entity.id
_entity.type
_entity.pdbx_description
1 polymer ?
#
loop_
_entity_poly.entity_id
_entity_poly.type
_entity_poly.pdbx_seq_one_letter_code
_entity_poly.pdbx_strand_id
1 'polypeptide(L)'
;MYKYYCVFLLVCALAFAEEAGKGTCPESNAKQIEYYSKDLPLVILDYNDLVNRANLQALVATAYGQEGLGILLVRNVPGLKEKREELLKLARSLAYLTDEQKQEIEHPQSLYSVGWSHGKEKLAKDQPDFSKGSFYANPLTDDPTNGNREWISQYPSFYHPNLWPVNSLPQLQSAFMETGQLVHEIGKLIAYQMDQLVSSVRPQYVKGTLVDVVGTNLPKGRLLYYFSSDEMKKFNLGNTPHGTSSSTSQGSSREDNWCGWHNDHSSLTGL
;
A
#
# COMPACT_ATOMS: atom_id res chain seq x y z
N MET A 1 -18.49 -19.59 2.50
CA MET A 1 -17.46 -19.36 3.54
C MET A 1 -16.39 -18.48 2.91
N TYR A 2 -16.37 -17.19 3.23
CA TYR A 2 -15.38 -16.26 2.69
C TYR A 2 -14.01 -16.58 3.28
N LYS A 3 -12.99 -16.78 2.44
CA LYS A 3 -11.60 -16.96 2.89
C LYS A 3 -10.96 -15.58 2.95
N TYR A 4 -10.42 -15.22 4.12
CA TYR A 4 -9.71 -13.95 4.33
C TYR A 4 -8.22 -14.20 4.19
N TYR A 5 -7.55 -13.33 3.42
CA TYR A 5 -6.12 -13.36 3.19
C TYR A 5 -5.53 -12.00 3.54
N CYS A 6 -4.29 -11.98 4.01
CA CYS A 6 -3.46 -10.78 3.97
C CYS A 6 -2.60 -10.83 2.71
N VAL A 7 -2.62 -9.77 1.91
CA VAL A 7 -1.93 -9.72 0.61
C VAL A 7 -0.63 -8.94 0.79
N PHE A 8 0.48 -9.46 0.27
CA PHE A 8 1.78 -8.79 0.32
C PHE A 8 2.34 -8.57 -1.08
N LEU A 9 2.63 -7.31 -1.39
CA LEU A 9 3.25 -6.85 -2.63
C LEU A 9 4.71 -6.50 -2.34
N LEU A 10 5.62 -6.98 -3.18
CA LEU A 10 7.02 -6.58 -3.14
C LEU A 10 7.26 -5.47 -4.16
N VAL A 11 7.71 -4.30 -3.71
CA VAL A 11 8.28 -3.30 -4.61
C VAL A 11 9.79 -3.47 -4.62
N CYS A 12 10.29 -4.05 -5.71
CA CYS A 12 11.72 -4.12 -5.94
C CYS A 12 12.27 -2.76 -6.41
N ALA A 13 12.88 -2.02 -5.49
CA ALA A 13 13.97 -1.10 -5.79
C ALA A 13 15.33 -1.74 -5.42
N LEU A 14 15.51 -3.02 -5.74
CA LEU A 14 16.85 -3.61 -5.79
C LEU A 14 17.28 -3.57 -7.26
N ALA A 15 18.14 -2.61 -7.56
CA ALA A 15 18.85 -2.56 -8.83
C ALA A 15 19.60 -3.88 -9.04
N PHE A 16 19.04 -4.77 -9.84
CA PHE A 16 19.79 -5.81 -10.53
C PHE A 16 20.41 -5.16 -11.78
N ALA A 17 21.42 -4.32 -11.57
CA ALA A 17 22.43 -4.00 -12.58
C ALA A 17 23.59 -5.00 -12.36
N GLU A 18 24.27 -5.58 -13.35
CA GLU A 18 24.47 -5.17 -14.73
C GLU A 18 25.04 -6.37 -15.54
N GLU A 19 25.01 -6.24 -16.87
CA GLU A 19 25.81 -6.91 -17.92
C GLU A 19 25.04 -7.76 -18.94
N ALA A 20 24.54 -7.08 -19.98
CA ALA A 20 24.68 -7.56 -21.37
C ALA A 20 24.52 -6.40 -22.37
N GLY A 21 25.64 -6.00 -22.96
CA GLY A 21 25.70 -5.66 -24.39
C GLY A 21 25.24 -4.27 -24.84
N LYS A 22 26.23 -3.43 -25.17
CA LYS A 22 26.08 -2.29 -26.08
C LYS A 22 25.41 -2.72 -27.39
N GLY A 23 24.30 -2.08 -27.76
CA GLY A 23 23.64 -2.28 -29.05
C GLY A 23 22.71 -1.11 -29.35
N THR A 24 22.95 -0.43 -30.47
CA THR A 24 22.24 0.74 -30.99
C THR A 24 20.74 0.47 -31.23
N CYS A 25 19.87 1.41 -30.85
CA CYS A 25 18.44 1.43 -31.17
C CYS A 25 18.17 1.59 -32.69
N PRO A 26 17.32 0.74 -33.29
CA PRO A 26 16.57 1.11 -34.48
C PRO A 26 15.11 1.43 -34.12
N GLU A 27 14.59 2.51 -34.72
CA GLU A 27 13.20 2.94 -34.62
C GLU A 27 12.23 1.96 -35.31
N SER A 28 11.02 1.90 -34.73
CA SER A 28 9.74 1.53 -35.33
C SER A 28 9.58 0.12 -35.91
N ASN A 29 8.92 -0.73 -35.13
CA ASN A 29 7.77 -1.48 -35.60
C ASN A 29 6.90 -1.81 -34.39
N ALA A 30 5.72 -1.17 -34.33
CA ALA A 30 4.71 -1.43 -33.33
C ALA A 30 4.17 -2.85 -33.52
N LYS A 31 4.88 -3.83 -32.96
CA LYS A 31 4.32 -5.16 -32.73
C LYS A 31 3.41 -5.03 -31.52
N GLN A 32 2.13 -5.22 -31.80
CA GLN A 32 1.07 -5.51 -30.85
C GLN A 32 1.64 -6.41 -29.74
N ILE A 33 1.74 -5.87 -28.52
CA ILE A 33 2.16 -6.63 -27.36
C ILE A 33 1.05 -7.64 -27.11
N GLU A 34 1.20 -8.85 -27.63
CA GLU A 34 0.53 -10.02 -27.09
C GLU A 34 0.93 -10.09 -25.62
N TYR A 35 0.05 -9.64 -24.73
CA TYR A 35 0.14 -9.99 -23.32
C TYR A 35 -0.01 -11.51 -23.25
N TYR A 36 1.11 -12.21 -23.28
CA TYR A 36 1.17 -13.62 -22.91
C TYR A 36 0.65 -13.68 -21.47
N SER A 37 -0.62 -14.07 -21.32
CA SER A 37 -1.19 -14.55 -20.07
C SER A 37 -0.47 -15.85 -19.73
N LYS A 38 0.78 -15.76 -19.26
CA LYS A 38 1.33 -16.81 -18.41
C LYS A 38 0.43 -16.82 -17.18
N ASP A 39 -0.24 -17.94 -16.90
CA ASP A 39 -0.91 -18.15 -15.63
C ASP A 39 0.16 -18.13 -14.52
N LEU A 40 0.50 -16.94 -14.04
CA LEU A 40 1.48 -16.77 -12.98
C LEU A 40 0.89 -17.34 -11.69
N PRO A 41 1.58 -18.29 -11.03
CA PRO A 41 1.03 -18.94 -9.86
C PRO A 41 0.90 -17.96 -8.69
N LEU A 42 -0.34 -17.79 -8.19
CA LEU A 42 -0.59 -17.09 -6.94
C LEU A 42 -0.14 -17.95 -5.76
N VAL A 43 0.88 -17.49 -5.05
CA VAL A 43 1.41 -18.20 -3.87
C VAL A 43 0.59 -17.87 -2.64
N ILE A 44 0.17 -18.90 -1.91
CA ILE A 44 -0.58 -18.79 -0.66
C ILE A 44 0.18 -19.54 0.44
N LEU A 45 0.71 -18.81 1.42
CA LEU A 45 1.37 -19.35 2.62
C LEU A 45 0.38 -19.51 3.77
N ASP A 46 0.62 -20.51 4.64
CA ASP A 46 -0.08 -20.61 5.92
C ASP A 46 0.62 -19.75 6.98
N TYR A 47 -0.16 -19.02 7.78
CA TYR A 47 0.37 -18.24 8.90
C TYR A 47 1.18 -19.10 9.88
N ASN A 48 0.74 -20.34 10.15
CA ASN A 48 1.44 -21.20 11.10
C ASN A 48 2.82 -21.64 10.59
N ASP A 49 2.96 -21.84 9.28
CA ASP A 49 4.26 -22.17 8.67
C ASP A 49 5.25 -21.01 8.80
N LEU A 50 4.76 -19.77 8.65
CA LEU A 50 5.56 -18.55 8.84
C LEU A 50 6.04 -18.43 10.29
N VAL A 51 5.13 -18.59 11.27
CA VAL A 51 5.46 -18.51 12.70
C VAL A 51 6.42 -19.62 13.12
N ASN A 52 6.21 -20.85 12.63
CA ASN A 52 7.07 -22.00 12.90
C ASN A 52 8.40 -21.96 12.14
N ARG A 53 8.66 -20.90 11.37
CA ARG A 53 9.87 -20.74 10.55
C ARG A 53 10.13 -21.94 9.63
N ALA A 54 9.07 -22.50 9.05
CA ALA A 54 9.20 -23.53 8.03
C ALA A 54 10.07 -23.03 6.86
N ASN A 55 10.69 -23.94 6.12
CA ASN A 55 11.46 -23.58 4.93
C ASN A 55 10.51 -23.26 3.77
N LEU A 56 10.26 -21.97 3.53
CA LEU A 56 9.32 -21.49 2.50
C LEU A 56 10.04 -20.78 1.34
N GLN A 57 11.36 -20.90 1.25
CA GLN A 57 12.19 -20.14 0.29
C GLN A 57 11.76 -20.37 -1.17
N ALA A 58 11.42 -21.61 -1.55
CA ALA A 58 10.98 -21.93 -2.90
C ALA A 58 9.66 -21.22 -3.26
N LEU A 59 8.71 -21.18 -2.32
CA LEU A 59 7.43 -20.49 -2.51
C LEU A 59 7.60 -18.98 -2.59
N VAL A 60 8.46 -18.42 -1.74
CA VAL A 60 8.83 -16.99 -1.80
C VAL A 60 9.52 -16.65 -3.12
N ALA A 61 10.41 -17.50 -3.62
CA ALA A 61 11.04 -17.33 -4.93
C ALA A 61 10.02 -17.40 -6.08
N THR A 62 9.00 -18.26 -5.98
CA THR A 62 7.89 -18.29 -6.96
C THR A 62 7.06 -17.01 -6.93
N ALA A 63 6.80 -16.44 -5.75
CA ALA A 63 6.00 -15.22 -5.61
C ALA A 63 6.74 -13.95 -6.09
N TYR A 64 8.01 -13.81 -5.70
CA TYR A 64 8.78 -12.57 -5.81
C TYR A 64 10.00 -12.65 -6.74
N GLY A 65 10.26 -13.81 -7.35
CA GLY A 65 11.30 -13.96 -8.36
C GLY A 65 10.99 -13.16 -9.63
N GLN A 66 11.93 -13.15 -10.58
CA GLN A 66 11.84 -12.37 -11.83
C GLN A 66 10.58 -12.65 -12.65
N GLU A 67 10.09 -13.90 -12.64
CA GLU A 67 8.88 -14.33 -13.32
C GLU A 67 7.69 -14.45 -12.35
N GLY A 68 7.82 -13.98 -11.11
CA GLY A 68 6.79 -14.04 -10.10
C GLY A 68 5.72 -12.97 -10.31
N LEU A 69 4.53 -13.20 -9.75
CA LEU A 69 3.44 -12.23 -9.80
C LEU A 69 3.76 -10.93 -9.01
N GLY A 70 4.77 -10.96 -8.14
CA GLY A 70 5.05 -9.88 -7.21
C GLY A 70 4.08 -9.84 -6.02
N ILE A 71 3.22 -10.86 -5.89
CA ILE A 71 2.15 -10.97 -4.89
C ILE A 71 2.27 -12.28 -4.13
N LEU A 72 2.05 -12.21 -2.82
CA LEU A 72 1.96 -13.36 -1.92
C LEU A 72 0.74 -13.21 -1.01
N LEU A 73 0.00 -14.30 -0.78
CA LEU A 73 -1.10 -14.34 0.19
C LEU A 73 -0.71 -15.09 1.44
N VAL A 74 -1.19 -14.63 2.60
CA VAL A 74 -1.14 -15.37 3.86
C VAL A 74 -2.56 -15.70 4.32
N ARG A 75 -2.82 -16.98 4.56
CA ARG A 75 -4.11 -17.48 5.08
C ARG A 75 -4.00 -17.89 6.54
N ASN A 76 -5.15 -18.12 7.17
CA ASN A 76 -5.25 -18.59 8.56
C ASN A 76 -4.59 -17.64 9.58
N VAL A 77 -4.58 -16.33 9.27
CA VAL A 77 -4.06 -15.29 10.17
C VAL A 77 -5.06 -15.08 11.33
N PRO A 78 -4.67 -15.35 12.58
CA PRO A 78 -5.55 -15.15 13.73
C PRO A 78 -5.97 -13.69 13.91
N GLY A 79 -7.25 -13.44 14.15
CA GLY A 79 -7.78 -12.10 14.44
C GLY A 79 -7.86 -11.13 13.25
N LEU A 80 -7.35 -11.50 12.07
CA LEU A 80 -7.33 -10.61 10.90
C LEU A 80 -8.73 -10.19 10.46
N LYS A 81 -9.68 -11.13 10.47
CA LYS A 81 -11.05 -10.87 10.03
C LYS A 81 -11.70 -9.82 10.92
N GLU A 82 -11.66 -10.03 12.24
CA GLU A 82 -12.27 -9.17 13.24
C GLU A 82 -11.67 -7.76 13.17
N LYS A 83 -10.34 -7.65 13.14
CA LYS A 83 -9.62 -6.38 13.03
C LYS A 83 -9.92 -5.62 11.73
N ARG A 84 -9.94 -6.32 10.58
CA ARG A 84 -10.33 -5.71 9.29
C ARG A 84 -11.76 -5.21 9.32
N GLU A 85 -12.70 -6.02 9.82
CA GLU A 85 -14.12 -5.63 9.88
C GLU A 85 -14.37 -4.44 10.81
N GLU A 86 -13.61 -4.32 11.90
CA GLU A 86 -13.64 -3.16 12.78
C GLU A 86 -13.08 -1.91 12.10
N LEU A 87 -11.85 -1.97 11.57
CA LEU A 87 -11.17 -0.83 10.96
C LEU A 87 -11.88 -0.32 9.70
N LEU A 88 -12.30 -1.21 8.80
CA LEU A 88 -12.86 -0.81 7.51
C LEU A 88 -14.21 -0.10 7.64
N LYS A 89 -14.98 -0.36 8.71
CA LYS A 89 -16.20 0.40 9.00
C LYS A 89 -15.87 1.86 9.38
N LEU A 90 -14.76 2.07 10.06
CA LEU A 90 -14.31 3.40 10.48
C LEU A 90 -13.82 4.25 9.31
N ALA A 91 -13.34 3.65 8.22
CA ALA A 91 -12.96 4.37 7.00
C ALA A 91 -14.12 5.23 6.48
N ARG A 92 -15.34 4.67 6.49
CA ARG A 92 -16.55 5.40 6.11
C ARG A 92 -16.88 6.51 7.10
N SER A 93 -16.87 6.21 8.40
CA SER A 93 -17.15 7.21 9.44
C SER A 93 -16.19 8.40 9.34
N LEU A 94 -14.92 8.13 9.06
CA LEU A 94 -13.89 9.14 8.85
C LEU A 94 -14.18 10.02 7.62
N ALA A 95 -14.53 9.39 6.49
CA ALA A 95 -14.89 10.12 5.27
C ALA A 95 -16.13 11.01 5.43
N TYR A 96 -16.98 10.73 6.41
CA TYR A 96 -18.23 11.46 6.71
C TYR A 96 -18.10 12.50 7.83
N LEU A 97 -16.92 12.65 8.44
CA LEU A 97 -16.66 13.76 9.37
C LEU A 97 -16.92 15.11 8.69
N THR A 98 -17.25 16.14 9.49
CA THR A 98 -17.42 17.50 8.97
C THR A 98 -16.10 18.05 8.44
N ASP A 99 -16.15 19.10 7.62
CA ASP A 99 -14.94 19.70 7.06
C ASP A 99 -14.05 20.28 8.16
N GLU A 100 -14.64 20.84 9.23
CA GLU A 100 -13.90 21.33 10.40
C GLU A 100 -13.16 20.18 11.10
N GLN A 101 -13.85 19.06 11.34
CA GLN A 101 -13.26 17.88 11.97
C GLN A 101 -12.16 17.23 11.12
N LYS A 102 -12.31 17.26 9.79
CA LYS A 102 -11.27 16.79 8.85
C LYS A 102 -10.06 17.72 8.88
N GLN A 103 -10.28 19.04 8.88
CA GLN A 103 -9.22 20.03 8.91
C GLN A 103 -8.33 19.90 10.16
N GLU A 104 -8.90 19.54 11.31
CA GLU A 104 -8.15 19.27 12.55
C GLU A 104 -7.13 18.12 12.42
N ILE A 105 -7.36 17.20 11.48
CA ILE A 105 -6.52 16.03 11.24
C ILE A 105 -5.82 16.07 9.88
N GLU A 106 -5.77 17.22 9.19
CA GLU A 106 -4.94 17.39 7.98
C GLU A 106 -3.55 17.92 8.37
N HIS A 107 -2.50 17.50 7.64
CA HIS A 107 -1.15 18.03 7.83
C HIS A 107 -0.48 18.46 6.51
N PRO A 108 -0.71 19.70 6.03
CA PRO A 108 -0.15 20.18 4.76
C PRO A 108 1.38 20.13 4.66
N GLN A 109 2.10 20.36 5.77
CA GLN A 109 3.56 20.36 5.82
C GLN A 109 4.17 18.98 5.57
N SER A 110 3.41 17.90 5.82
CA SER A 110 3.78 16.55 5.42
C SER A 110 3.42 16.20 3.98
N LEU A 111 2.97 17.17 3.18
CA LEU A 111 2.33 16.93 1.89
C LEU A 111 1.12 15.98 2.02
N TYR A 112 0.35 16.15 3.12
CA TYR A 112 -0.81 15.31 3.45
C TYR A 112 -0.48 13.81 3.60
N SER A 113 0.77 13.48 3.95
CA SER A 113 1.23 12.10 4.24
C SER A 113 1.07 11.72 5.72
N VAL A 114 0.37 12.55 6.49
CA VAL A 114 -0.05 12.30 7.88
C VAL A 114 -1.45 12.87 8.06
N GLY A 115 -2.33 12.06 8.66
CA GLY A 115 -3.73 12.41 8.86
C GLY A 115 -4.59 12.27 7.60
N TRP A 116 -5.65 13.07 7.51
CA TRP A 116 -6.61 13.05 6.40
C TRP A 116 -6.04 13.69 5.12
N SER A 117 -6.38 13.10 3.97
CA SER A 117 -6.05 13.57 2.64
C SER A 117 -7.16 13.22 1.65
N HIS A 118 -7.70 14.22 0.96
CA HIS A 118 -8.75 14.06 -0.04
C HIS A 118 -8.67 15.16 -1.09
N GLY A 119 -8.56 14.81 -2.38
CA GLY A 119 -8.40 15.80 -3.44
C GLY A 119 -7.09 16.62 -3.35
N LYS A 120 -6.10 16.15 -2.58
CA LYS A 120 -4.79 16.80 -2.43
C LYS A 120 -3.70 16.13 -3.28
N GLU A 121 -3.88 14.85 -3.60
CA GLU A 121 -3.01 14.10 -4.51
C GLU A 121 -3.30 14.53 -5.95
N LYS A 122 -2.27 15.05 -6.63
CA LYS A 122 -2.31 15.31 -8.08
C LYS A 122 -1.91 14.04 -8.80
N LEU A 123 -2.85 13.38 -9.48
CA LEU A 123 -2.53 12.24 -10.35
C LEU A 123 -1.87 12.73 -11.65
N ALA A 124 -1.33 11.78 -12.43
CA ALA A 124 -0.76 12.05 -13.76
C ALA A 124 -1.77 12.88 -14.58
N LYS A 125 -1.38 14.13 -14.92
CA LYS A 125 -2.15 15.22 -15.55
C LYS A 125 -2.71 16.33 -14.62
N ASP A 126 -2.14 16.53 -13.43
CA ASP A 126 -2.46 17.66 -12.52
C ASP A 126 -3.92 17.74 -12.05
N GLN A 127 -4.73 16.69 -12.27
CA GLN A 127 -6.11 16.64 -11.79
C GLN A 127 -6.16 16.07 -10.37
N PRO A 128 -6.83 16.76 -9.44
CA PRO A 128 -7.08 16.22 -8.10
C PRO A 128 -7.98 14.99 -8.15
N ASP A 129 -7.63 13.97 -7.38
CA ASP A 129 -8.45 12.77 -7.19
C ASP A 129 -9.42 12.94 -6.03
N PHE A 130 -10.70 13.17 -6.36
CA PHE A 130 -11.77 13.28 -5.38
C PHE A 130 -12.50 11.95 -5.14
N SER A 131 -12.19 10.90 -5.93
CA SER A 131 -12.88 9.61 -5.85
C SER A 131 -12.53 8.79 -4.61
N LYS A 132 -11.44 9.17 -3.93
CA LYS A 132 -10.95 8.49 -2.73
C LYS A 132 -10.54 9.47 -1.62
N GLY A 133 -10.84 9.10 -0.39
CA GLY A 133 -10.24 9.65 0.82
C GLY A 133 -9.15 8.73 1.33
N SER A 134 -8.06 9.30 1.82
CA SER A 134 -6.95 8.58 2.45
C SER A 134 -6.71 9.11 3.85
N PHE A 135 -6.45 8.22 4.80
CA PHE A 135 -5.93 8.56 6.12
C PHE A 135 -4.60 7.87 6.37
N TYR A 136 -3.57 8.66 6.63
CA TYR A 136 -2.20 8.22 6.81
C TYR A 136 -1.78 8.28 8.27
N ALA A 137 -1.27 7.17 8.79
CA ALA A 137 -0.69 7.13 10.13
C ALA A 137 0.40 6.06 10.21
N ASN A 138 1.33 6.24 11.13
CA ASN A 138 2.25 5.18 11.54
C ASN A 138 1.48 4.21 12.45
N PRO A 139 1.31 2.93 12.05
CA PRO A 139 0.54 1.97 12.84
C PRO A 139 1.26 1.48 14.11
N LEU A 140 2.56 1.74 14.26
CA LEU A 140 3.35 1.20 15.36
C LEU A 140 3.50 2.16 16.53
N THR A 141 3.61 3.46 16.25
CA THR A 141 3.96 4.46 17.26
C THR A 141 3.45 5.85 16.87
N ASP A 142 3.13 6.66 17.88
CA ASP A 142 2.86 8.10 17.73
C ASP A 142 4.14 8.95 17.80
N ASP A 143 5.27 8.36 18.17
CA ASP A 143 6.59 9.00 18.17
C ASP A 143 7.58 8.17 17.34
N PRO A 144 7.67 8.41 16.02
CA PRO A 144 8.64 7.76 15.15
C PRO A 144 10.07 8.33 15.29
N THR A 145 10.29 9.37 16.10
CA THR A 145 11.58 10.07 16.15
C THR A 145 12.66 9.33 16.95
N ASN A 146 12.26 8.37 17.79
CA ASN A 146 13.14 7.70 18.74
C ASN A 146 14.00 8.69 19.58
N GLY A 147 13.43 9.86 19.90
CA GLY A 147 14.06 10.92 20.69
C GLY A 147 14.71 12.05 19.90
N ASN A 148 14.87 11.94 18.57
CA ASN A 148 15.46 13.00 17.73
C ASN A 148 14.36 13.87 17.08
N ARG A 149 13.90 14.89 17.81
CA ARG A 149 12.78 15.73 17.36
C ARG A 149 13.12 16.62 16.17
N GLU A 150 14.40 16.86 15.90
CA GLU A 150 14.85 17.62 14.74
C GLU A 150 14.37 16.99 13.43
N TRP A 151 14.22 15.67 13.38
CA TRP A 151 13.68 14.94 12.23
C TRP A 151 12.25 15.34 11.85
N ILE A 152 11.43 15.80 12.79
CA ILE A 152 10.07 16.27 12.49
C ILE A 152 10.11 17.45 11.53
N SER A 153 11.02 18.40 11.77
CA SER A 153 11.17 19.58 10.90
C SER A 153 11.80 19.25 9.55
N GLN A 154 12.75 18.30 9.51
CA GLN A 154 13.47 17.94 8.28
C GLN A 154 12.65 17.02 7.37
N TYR A 155 11.89 16.11 7.97
CA TYR A 155 11.21 15.01 7.28
C TYR A 155 9.78 14.79 7.83
N PRO A 156 8.91 15.81 7.78
CA PRO A 156 7.59 15.77 8.42
C PRO A 156 6.69 14.63 7.92
N SER A 157 6.82 14.22 6.65
CA SER A 157 6.05 13.09 6.07
C SER A 157 6.35 11.75 6.72
N PHE A 158 7.54 11.58 7.31
CA PHE A 158 7.95 10.35 7.96
C PHE A 158 7.82 10.44 9.48
N TYR A 159 8.22 11.58 10.06
CA TYR A 159 8.44 11.67 11.50
C TYR A 159 7.40 12.49 12.27
N HIS A 160 6.47 13.17 11.61
CA HIS A 160 5.43 13.88 12.34
C HIS A 160 4.54 12.89 13.12
N PRO A 161 4.17 13.19 14.37
CA PRO A 161 3.23 12.37 15.14
C PRO A 161 1.90 12.16 14.40
N ASN A 162 1.23 11.05 14.68
CA ASN A 162 -0.08 10.78 14.07
C ASN A 162 -1.10 11.84 14.48
N LEU A 163 -2.01 12.18 13.55
CA LEU A 163 -3.14 13.07 13.81
C LEU A 163 -4.43 12.26 13.94
N TRP A 164 -4.70 11.79 15.15
CA TRP A 164 -5.90 11.01 15.44
C TRP A 164 -7.14 11.91 15.67
N PRO A 165 -8.31 11.55 15.14
CA PRO A 165 -9.58 12.25 15.42
C PRO A 165 -10.13 11.93 16.81
N VAL A 166 -9.39 12.27 17.88
CA VAL A 166 -9.70 11.86 19.26
C VAL A 166 -11.08 12.32 19.76
N ASN A 167 -11.59 13.44 19.27
CA ASN A 167 -12.89 13.99 19.68
C ASN A 167 -14.06 13.46 18.83
N SER A 168 -13.82 13.15 17.56
CA SER A 168 -14.87 12.84 16.58
C SER A 168 -14.94 11.35 16.23
N LEU A 169 -13.84 10.62 16.33
CA LEU A 169 -13.73 9.19 16.03
C LEU A 169 -12.60 8.51 16.86
N PRO A 170 -12.67 8.52 18.21
CA PRO A 170 -11.60 8.04 19.09
C PRO A 170 -11.19 6.57 18.86
N GLN A 171 -12.13 5.73 18.46
CA GLN A 171 -11.88 4.30 18.20
C GLN A 171 -10.98 4.04 16.98
N LEU A 172 -10.74 5.05 16.12
CA LEU A 172 -9.87 4.89 14.95
C LEU A 172 -8.43 4.54 15.34
N GLN A 173 -7.91 5.14 16.41
CA GLN A 173 -6.51 4.94 16.81
C GLN A 173 -6.24 3.46 17.13
N SER A 174 -7.02 2.87 18.04
CA SER A 174 -6.82 1.47 18.42
C SER A 174 -7.03 0.53 17.24
N ALA A 175 -8.13 0.66 16.50
CA ALA A 175 -8.43 -0.21 15.37
C ALA A 175 -7.36 -0.14 14.26
N PHE A 176 -6.87 1.06 13.97
CA PHE A 176 -5.84 1.28 12.95
C PHE A 176 -4.50 0.69 13.38
N MET A 177 -4.05 0.99 14.60
CA MET A 177 -2.78 0.52 15.13
C MET A 177 -2.79 -1.01 15.27
N GLU A 178 -3.82 -1.60 15.87
CA GLU A 178 -3.89 -3.05 16.04
C GLU A 178 -3.90 -3.82 14.72
N THR A 179 -4.62 -3.32 13.71
CA THR A 179 -4.64 -3.93 12.38
C THR A 179 -3.28 -3.78 11.70
N GLY A 180 -2.72 -2.57 11.72
CA GLY A 180 -1.43 -2.29 11.08
C GLY A 180 -0.26 -3.03 11.74
N GLN A 181 -0.26 -3.19 13.07
CA GLN A 181 0.71 -3.99 13.80
C GLN A 181 0.63 -5.47 13.41
N LEU A 182 -0.58 -6.04 13.26
CA LEU A 182 -0.74 -7.41 12.78
C LEU A 182 -0.15 -7.58 11.38
N VAL A 183 -0.46 -6.67 10.45
CA VAL A 183 0.07 -6.71 9.08
C VAL A 183 1.60 -6.55 9.08
N HIS A 184 2.14 -5.65 9.91
CA HIS A 184 3.57 -5.41 10.06
C HIS A 184 4.32 -6.64 10.56
N GLU A 185 3.80 -7.33 11.59
CA GLU A 185 4.42 -8.55 12.10
C GLU A 185 4.44 -9.68 11.06
N ILE A 186 3.38 -9.84 10.27
CA ILE A 186 3.37 -10.79 9.16
C ILE A 186 4.41 -10.38 8.10
N GLY A 187 4.51 -9.08 7.80
CA GLY A 187 5.53 -8.53 6.91
C GLY A 187 6.95 -8.89 7.35
N LYS A 188 7.25 -8.81 8.66
CA LYS A 188 8.54 -9.25 9.22
C LYS A 188 8.77 -10.76 9.06
N LEU A 189 7.73 -11.58 9.20
CA LEU A 189 7.84 -13.03 8.98
C LEU A 189 8.16 -13.36 7.51
N ILE A 190 7.56 -12.63 6.57
CA ILE A 190 7.84 -12.76 5.13
C ILE A 190 9.24 -12.25 4.81
N ALA A 191 9.62 -11.07 5.32
CA ALA A 191 10.95 -10.50 5.16
C ALA A 191 12.04 -11.46 5.64
N TYR A 192 11.81 -12.20 6.73
CA TYR A 192 12.73 -13.24 7.19
C TYR A 192 12.92 -14.38 6.18
N GLN A 193 11.84 -14.82 5.52
CA GLN A 193 11.94 -15.85 4.49
C GLN A 193 12.68 -15.34 3.25
N MET A 194 12.46 -14.08 2.88
CA MET A 194 13.22 -13.40 1.83
C MET A 194 14.70 -13.29 2.20
N ASP A 195 15.02 -12.93 3.45
CA ASP A 195 16.39 -12.92 3.97
C ASP A 195 17.07 -14.30 3.85
N GLN A 196 16.36 -15.39 4.17
CA GLN A 196 16.92 -16.74 4.01
C GLN A 196 17.19 -17.07 2.54
N LEU A 197 16.25 -16.74 1.64
CA LEU A 197 16.38 -16.98 0.21
C LEU A 197 17.55 -16.18 -0.38
N VAL A 198 17.63 -14.88 -0.12
CA VAL A 198 18.70 -14.04 -0.69
C VAL A 198 20.05 -14.47 -0.14
N SER A 199 20.14 -14.79 1.15
CA SER A 199 21.37 -15.30 1.76
C SER A 199 21.84 -16.64 1.18
N SER A 200 20.93 -17.49 0.67
CA SER A 200 21.30 -18.78 0.08
C SER A 200 21.84 -18.66 -1.34
N VAL A 201 21.51 -17.59 -2.05
CA VAL A 201 21.95 -17.35 -3.43
C VAL A 201 23.00 -16.23 -3.56
N ARG A 202 23.15 -15.37 -2.55
CA ARG A 202 24.13 -14.26 -2.51
C ARG A 202 24.96 -14.31 -1.23
N PRO A 203 26.16 -14.91 -1.25
CA PRO A 203 27.03 -15.05 -0.07
C PRO A 203 27.42 -13.73 0.62
N GLN A 204 27.44 -12.63 -0.13
CA GLN A 204 27.76 -11.28 0.35
C GLN A 204 26.59 -10.56 1.02
N TYR A 205 25.38 -11.14 0.95
CA TYR A 205 24.20 -10.54 1.54
C TYR A 205 24.28 -10.59 3.07
N VAL A 206 24.05 -9.45 3.72
CA VAL A 206 23.99 -9.39 5.18
C VAL A 206 22.63 -9.92 5.63
N LYS A 207 22.63 -11.15 6.15
CA LYS A 207 21.42 -11.81 6.66
C LYS A 207 20.71 -10.94 7.70
N GLY A 208 19.41 -10.70 7.49
CA GLY A 208 18.58 -9.89 8.37
C GLY A 208 18.30 -8.48 7.85
N THR A 209 18.95 -8.06 6.76
CA THR A 209 18.77 -6.70 6.20
C THR A 209 17.31 -6.36 5.92
N LEU A 210 16.53 -7.27 5.35
CA LEU A 210 15.12 -7.00 5.03
C LEU A 210 14.25 -6.97 6.29
N VAL A 211 14.47 -7.90 7.22
CA VAL A 211 13.79 -7.86 8.53
C VAL A 211 14.09 -6.56 9.27
N ASP A 212 15.32 -6.07 9.22
CA ASP A 212 15.71 -4.81 9.87
C ASP A 212 15.03 -3.60 9.22
N VAL A 213 15.01 -3.54 7.88
CA VAL A 213 14.32 -2.47 7.11
C VAL A 213 12.82 -2.46 7.41
N VAL A 214 12.17 -3.62 7.29
CA VAL A 214 10.72 -3.75 7.59
C VAL A 214 10.46 -3.50 9.08
N GLY A 215 11.37 -3.91 9.96
CA GLY A 215 11.29 -3.78 11.41
C GLY A 215 11.55 -2.39 11.96
N THR A 216 11.89 -1.40 11.12
CA THR A 216 11.98 0.00 11.54
C THR A 216 10.66 0.52 12.10
N ASN A 217 10.72 1.62 12.84
CA ASN A 217 9.55 2.33 13.33
C ASN A 217 8.95 3.29 12.29
N LEU A 218 9.24 3.14 10.99
CA LEU A 218 8.78 4.02 9.92
C LEU A 218 7.76 3.41 8.93
N PRO A 219 6.96 2.37 9.26
CA PRO A 219 5.91 1.96 8.34
C PRO A 219 4.85 3.06 8.21
N LYS A 220 4.23 3.12 7.03
CA LYS A 220 3.16 4.06 6.71
C LYS A 220 1.88 3.26 6.43
N GLY A 221 0.93 3.32 7.34
CA GLY A 221 -0.41 2.81 7.13
C GLY A 221 -1.24 3.79 6.33
N ARG A 222 -2.11 3.27 5.46
CA ARG A 222 -3.06 4.06 4.67
C ARG A 222 -4.43 3.41 4.71
N LEU A 223 -5.39 4.06 5.38
CA LEU A 223 -6.80 3.66 5.35
C LEU A 223 -7.50 4.38 4.20
N LEU A 224 -8.07 3.61 3.28
CA LEU A 224 -8.69 4.10 2.06
C LEU A 224 -10.22 4.01 2.14
N TYR A 225 -10.89 5.06 1.67
CA TYR A 225 -12.32 5.05 1.41
C TYR A 225 -12.58 5.53 -0.02
N TYR A 226 -13.22 4.70 -0.83
CA TYR A 226 -13.64 5.06 -2.18
C TYR A 226 -15.10 5.51 -2.15
N PHE A 227 -15.37 6.73 -2.60
CA PHE A 227 -16.71 7.29 -2.60
C PHE A 227 -17.54 6.70 -3.73
N SER A 228 -18.79 6.32 -3.43
CA SER A 228 -19.72 5.91 -4.47
C SER A 228 -20.10 7.09 -5.37
N SER A 229 -20.61 6.82 -6.58
CA SER A 229 -21.09 7.88 -7.47
C SER A 229 -22.18 8.75 -6.85
N ASP A 230 -23.01 8.20 -5.95
CA ASP A 230 -24.04 8.95 -5.24
C ASP A 230 -23.45 9.84 -4.14
N GLU A 231 -22.42 9.35 -3.44
CA GLU A 231 -21.69 10.13 -2.44
C GLU A 231 -20.93 11.28 -3.11
N MET A 232 -20.30 11.03 -4.25
CA MET A 232 -19.62 12.06 -5.04
C MET A 232 -20.57 13.20 -5.43
N LYS A 233 -21.80 12.87 -5.85
CA LYS A 233 -22.85 13.87 -6.11
C LYS A 233 -23.28 14.58 -4.82
N LYS A 234 -23.57 13.83 -3.76
CA LYS A 234 -24.05 14.37 -2.48
C LYS A 234 -23.08 15.37 -1.86
N PHE A 235 -21.80 15.09 -1.93
CA PHE A 235 -20.73 15.92 -1.35
C PHE A 235 -20.17 16.95 -2.35
N ASN A 236 -20.73 17.05 -3.57
CA ASN A 236 -20.23 17.92 -4.64
C ASN A 236 -18.73 17.72 -4.93
N LEU A 237 -18.24 16.49 -4.82
CA LEU A 237 -16.82 16.12 -4.93
C LEU A 237 -16.41 16.02 -6.40
N GLY A 238 -16.32 17.14 -7.11
CA GLY A 238 -15.86 17.22 -8.49
C GLY A 238 -16.79 16.53 -9.51
N ASN A 239 -17.14 17.24 -10.59
CA ASN A 239 -17.80 16.60 -11.72
C ASN A 239 -16.78 15.77 -12.50
N THR A 240 -16.67 14.48 -12.21
CA THR A 240 -16.26 13.52 -13.24
C THR A 240 -17.51 12.77 -13.72
N PRO A 241 -17.88 12.90 -15.00
CA PRO A 241 -19.17 12.43 -15.50
C PRO A 241 -19.15 10.92 -15.61
N HIS A 242 -19.70 10.25 -14.60
CA HIS A 242 -20.19 8.88 -14.75
C HIS A 242 -21.68 8.93 -15.11
N GLY A 243 -21.94 8.90 -16.42
CA GLY A 243 -23.15 8.32 -16.97
C GLY A 243 -24.40 9.19 -17.06
N THR A 244 -24.37 10.27 -17.84
CA THR A 244 -25.50 10.63 -18.71
C THR A 244 -24.97 11.41 -19.91
N SER A 245 -24.58 10.71 -20.96
CA SER A 245 -24.59 11.25 -22.31
C SER A 245 -24.98 10.13 -23.27
N SER A 246 -26.25 10.19 -23.66
CA SER A 246 -26.73 9.69 -24.94
C SER A 246 -25.73 10.02 -26.06
N SER A 247 -25.36 8.99 -26.83
CA SER A 247 -24.88 9.02 -28.22
C SER A 247 -23.90 10.14 -28.61
N THR A 248 -22.65 9.80 -28.97
CA THR A 248 -22.18 9.58 -30.36
C THR A 248 -20.63 9.58 -30.40
N SER A 249 -20.07 8.71 -31.26
CA SER A 249 -18.72 8.73 -31.86
C SER A 249 -17.46 8.46 -31.01
N GLN A 250 -16.94 7.24 -31.21
CA GLN A 250 -15.54 6.79 -31.38
C GLN A 250 -14.39 7.58 -30.73
N GLY A 251 -13.58 6.87 -29.92
CA GLY A 251 -12.16 7.17 -29.73
C GLY A 251 -11.62 6.94 -28.32
N SER A 252 -11.03 5.77 -28.07
CA SER A 252 -10.25 5.35 -26.88
C SER A 252 -11.00 5.31 -25.54
N SER A 253 -11.20 4.10 -25.03
CA SER A 253 -11.65 3.78 -23.68
C SER A 253 -10.78 4.49 -22.63
N ARG A 254 -11.29 5.54 -21.99
CA ARG A 254 -10.71 6.07 -20.76
C ARG A 254 -11.10 5.10 -19.64
N GLU A 255 -10.15 4.26 -19.26
CA GLU A 255 -10.32 3.22 -18.25
C GLU A 255 -10.80 3.81 -16.90
N ASP A 256 -11.88 3.23 -16.38
CA ASP A 256 -12.52 3.53 -15.11
C ASP A 256 -11.62 3.11 -13.93
N ASN A 257 -10.55 3.85 -13.66
CA ASN A 257 -9.58 3.51 -12.62
C ASN A 257 -9.78 4.35 -11.35
N TRP A 258 -10.23 3.72 -10.25
CA TRP A 258 -10.32 4.32 -8.91
C TRP A 258 -8.96 4.65 -8.29
N CYS A 259 -7.88 4.06 -8.81
CA CYS A 259 -6.51 4.46 -8.54
C CYS A 259 -5.69 4.36 -9.83
N GLY A 260 -4.84 5.35 -10.08
CA GLY A 260 -3.95 5.32 -11.24
C GLY A 260 -2.93 4.18 -11.14
N TRP A 261 -2.45 3.67 -12.28
CA TRP A 261 -1.36 2.69 -12.33
C TRP A 261 -0.07 3.28 -11.74
N HIS A 262 0.50 2.63 -10.73
CA HIS A 262 1.74 3.04 -10.05
C HIS A 262 2.42 1.86 -9.35
N ASN A 263 3.69 2.07 -8.97
CA ASN A 263 4.38 1.23 -8.00
C ASN A 263 4.33 1.91 -6.62
N ASP A 264 4.29 1.12 -5.54
CA ASP A 264 4.48 1.69 -4.21
C ASP A 264 5.93 2.16 -4.02
N HIS A 265 6.19 2.94 -2.96
CA HIS A 265 7.54 3.38 -2.60
C HIS A 265 8.13 2.59 -1.41
N SER A 266 7.42 1.59 -0.90
CA SER A 266 7.82 0.78 0.26
C SER A 266 8.79 -0.34 -0.15
N SER A 267 9.43 -1.00 0.82
CA SER A 267 10.12 -2.28 0.55
C SER A 267 9.16 -3.47 0.50
N LEU A 268 8.02 -3.38 1.19
CA LEU A 268 6.97 -4.38 1.24
C LEU A 268 5.65 -3.69 1.59
N THR A 269 4.58 -3.99 0.85
CA THR A 269 3.24 -3.47 1.13
C THR A 269 2.32 -4.61 1.56
N GLY A 270 1.64 -4.47 2.69
CA GLY A 270 0.59 -5.37 3.14
C GLY A 270 -0.81 -4.75 2.96
N LEU A 271 -1.74 -5.49 2.34
CA LEU A 271 -3.15 -5.09 2.08
C LEU A 271 -4.17 -6.01 2.77
#